data_AF-A0A3C0XPR4-F1
#
_entry.id   AF-A0A3C0XPR4-F1
#
_cell.length_a   1.000
_cell.length_b   1.000
_cell.length_c   1.000
_cell.angle_alpha   90.00
_cell.angle_beta   90.00
_cell.angle_gamma   90.00
#
_symmetry.space_group_name_H-M   'P 1'
#
loop_
_entity.id
_entity.type
_entity.pdbx_description
1 polymer ?
#
loop_
_entity_poly.entity_id
_entity_poly.type
_entity_poly.pdbx_seq_one_letter_code
_entity_poly.pdbx_strand_id
1 'polypeptide(L)'
;MAALRDFLKPDLEPGLRPDPVVDPDGARYTRTFLWMRLGVGVIGVLLPVLLISLDSIVFNGHPFVRDSMSAYYYSGMREFFVGAIFGSGAFLLAYKVSEVSLDNTASIGAGFCAWLIAMFPTGLPPLKEHPKPPRPPLNPLQDLIGVSWVKGIHYGASAGFIICLAVVAVLFGYREGKLPAVPEKLPPRFWRTFHWTCAVAMGLGAAWILITSVASSGPRWSTLLGEWICTWAWALSWLLKGAEWDTLFGRPVPGRRSGAS
;
A
#
# COMPACT_ATOMS: atom_id res chain seq x y z
N MET A 1 24.13 -4.78 19.87
CA MET A 1 23.31 -3.64 20.34
C MET A 1 23.40 -2.44 19.38
N ALA A 2 24.58 -1.93 19.04
CA ALA A 2 24.73 -0.79 18.11
C ALA A 2 24.16 -1.07 16.71
N ALA A 3 24.54 -2.17 16.07
CA ALA A 3 24.02 -2.55 14.74
C ALA A 3 22.49 -2.75 14.69
N LEU A 4 21.89 -3.35 15.72
CA LEU A 4 20.43 -3.46 15.83
C LEU A 4 19.79 -2.08 16.02
N ARG A 5 20.39 -1.22 16.85
CA ARG A 5 19.92 0.16 17.04
C ARG A 5 20.01 0.97 15.75
N ASP A 6 21.05 0.77 14.95
CA ASP A 6 21.26 1.45 13.67
C ASP A 6 20.31 0.93 12.59
N PHE A 7 20.03 -0.37 12.54
CA PHE A 7 19.00 -0.95 11.67
C PHE A 7 17.58 -0.47 12.03
N LEU A 8 17.30 -0.34 13.33
CA LEU A 8 16.02 0.15 13.86
C LEU A 8 15.91 1.68 13.79
N LYS A 9 16.98 2.42 13.48
CA LYS A 9 16.89 3.87 13.29
C LYS A 9 16.13 4.09 11.97
N PRO A 10 14.97 4.75 12.02
CA PRO A 10 14.38 5.23 10.79
C PRO A 10 15.30 6.30 10.20
N ASP A 11 15.22 6.47 8.90
CA ASP A 11 16.00 7.49 8.19
C ASP A 11 15.61 8.88 8.73
N LEU A 12 16.49 9.44 9.56
CA LEU A 12 16.25 10.65 10.35
C LEU A 12 17.08 11.83 9.88
N GLU A 13 17.81 11.72 8.76
CA GLU A 13 18.56 12.82 8.15
C GLU A 13 17.58 13.94 7.73
N PRO A 14 17.45 15.04 8.48
CA PRO A 14 16.58 16.16 8.10
C PRO A 14 17.29 17.08 7.08
N GLY A 15 18.43 16.65 6.52
CA GLY A 15 19.52 17.56 6.15
C GLY A 15 19.84 17.74 4.67
N LEU A 16 19.46 16.85 3.75
CA LEU A 16 19.77 17.03 2.33
C LEU A 16 18.54 16.80 1.46
N ARG A 17 17.59 17.74 1.50
CA ARG A 17 16.78 17.96 0.30
C ARG A 17 17.63 18.83 -0.63
N PRO A 18 17.97 18.33 -1.82
CA PRO A 18 18.63 19.13 -2.83
C PRO A 18 17.84 20.41 -3.07
N ASP A 19 18.47 21.55 -2.84
CA ASP A 19 17.88 22.83 -3.18
C ASP A 19 17.89 22.93 -4.71
N PRO A 20 16.75 23.13 -5.38
CA PRO A 20 16.69 23.14 -6.84
C PRO A 20 17.66 24.15 -7.49
N VAL A 21 18.07 25.18 -6.74
CA VAL A 21 19.04 26.19 -7.19
C VAL A 21 20.49 25.73 -6.99
N VAL A 22 20.78 24.95 -5.94
CA VAL A 22 22.14 24.53 -5.56
C VAL A 22 22.50 23.15 -6.13
N ASP A 23 21.54 22.22 -6.15
CA ASP A 23 21.67 20.85 -6.66
C ASP A 23 20.43 20.50 -7.51
N PRO A 24 20.42 20.92 -8.80
CA PRO A 24 19.29 20.70 -9.69
C PRO A 24 19.07 19.22 -10.02
N ASP A 25 20.12 18.40 -10.05
CA ASP A 25 20.02 16.99 -10.39
C ASP A 25 19.44 16.19 -9.23
N GLY A 26 19.94 16.40 -8.00
CA GLY A 26 19.34 15.83 -6.80
C GLY A 26 17.86 16.19 -6.64
N ALA A 27 17.49 17.43 -6.98
CA ALA A 27 16.10 17.88 -6.93
C ALA A 27 15.23 17.14 -7.97
N ARG A 28 15.76 16.90 -9.18
CA ARG A 28 15.08 16.09 -10.21
C ARG A 28 14.87 14.65 -9.75
N TYR A 29 15.88 13.99 -9.18
CA TYR A 29 15.75 12.62 -8.66
C TYR A 29 14.71 12.53 -7.54
N THR A 30 14.75 13.48 -6.60
CA THR A 30 13.78 13.57 -5.51
C THR A 30 12.37 13.74 -6.06
N ARG A 31 12.17 14.61 -7.05
CA ARG A 31 10.87 14.84 -7.68
C ARG A 31 10.34 13.60 -8.41
N THR A 32 11.19 12.91 -9.19
CA THR A 32 10.82 11.64 -9.84
C THR A 32 10.34 10.63 -8.81
N PHE A 33 11.09 10.48 -7.71
CA PHE A 33 10.72 9.60 -6.61
C PHE A 33 9.37 9.99 -5.96
N LEU A 34 9.13 11.29 -5.73
CA LEU A 34 7.85 11.78 -5.22
C LEU A 34 6.68 11.49 -6.18
N TRP A 35 6.88 11.61 -7.49
CA TRP A 35 5.86 11.24 -8.49
C TRP A 35 5.54 9.75 -8.49
N MET A 36 6.55 8.88 -8.38
CA MET A 36 6.32 7.44 -8.25
C MET A 36 5.56 7.11 -6.96
N ARG A 37 5.92 7.76 -5.86
CA ARG A 37 5.22 7.64 -4.57
C ARG A 37 3.76 8.08 -4.68
N LEU A 38 3.51 9.21 -5.34
CA LEU A 38 2.17 9.72 -5.63
C LEU A 38 1.37 8.70 -6.43
N GLY A 39 1.95 8.16 -7.51
CA GLY A 39 1.30 7.16 -8.36
C GLY A 39 0.81 5.94 -7.57
N VAL A 40 1.67 5.38 -6.71
CA VAL A 40 1.29 4.23 -5.88
C VAL A 40 0.24 4.58 -4.82
N GLY A 41 0.33 5.77 -4.21
CA GLY A 41 -0.72 6.25 -3.30
C GLY A 41 -2.07 6.41 -4.01
N VAL A 42 -2.08 7.00 -5.21
CA VAL A 42 -3.27 7.16 -6.05
C VAL A 42 -3.85 5.80 -6.45
N ILE A 43 -3.01 4.85 -6.86
CA ILE A 43 -3.44 3.47 -7.12
C ILE A 43 -4.12 2.89 -5.88
N GLY A 44 -3.51 3.01 -4.69
CA GLY A 44 -4.08 2.50 -3.46
C GLY A 44 -5.45 3.12 -3.09
N VAL A 45 -5.63 4.42 -3.33
CA VAL A 45 -6.92 5.09 -3.07
C VAL A 45 -7.98 4.67 -4.09
N LEU A 46 -7.63 4.66 -5.37
CA LEU A 46 -8.58 4.43 -6.47
C LEU A 46 -8.94 2.96 -6.66
N LEU A 47 -7.99 2.04 -6.44
CA LEU A 47 -8.15 0.62 -6.77
C LEU A 47 -9.46 0.02 -6.22
N PRO A 48 -9.79 0.14 -4.92
CA PRO A 48 -11.04 -0.42 -4.41
C PRO A 48 -12.30 0.14 -5.10
N VAL A 49 -12.31 1.45 -5.38
CA VAL A 49 -13.45 2.13 -6.02
C VAL A 49 -13.59 1.68 -7.47
N LEU A 50 -12.47 1.58 -8.19
CA LEU A 50 -12.44 1.14 -9.58
C LEU A 50 -12.88 -0.31 -9.73
N LEU A 51 -12.43 -1.21 -8.84
CA LEU A 51 -12.85 -2.62 -8.87
C LEU A 51 -14.36 -2.76 -8.78
N ILE A 52 -15.00 -2.06 -7.85
CA ILE A 52 -16.45 -2.16 -7.64
C ILE A 52 -17.22 -1.48 -8.76
N SER A 53 -16.86 -0.24 -9.11
CA SER A 53 -17.63 0.55 -10.08
C SER A 53 -17.49 0.05 -11.52
N LEU A 54 -16.27 -0.26 -11.97
CA LEU A 54 -16.02 -0.65 -13.36
C LEU A 54 -16.47 -2.09 -13.65
N ASP A 55 -16.42 -3.00 -12.68
CA ASP A 55 -16.92 -4.35 -12.89
C ASP A 55 -18.42 -4.35 -13.22
N SER A 56 -19.21 -3.57 -12.48
CA SER A 56 -20.65 -3.46 -12.71
C SER A 56 -20.98 -2.71 -14.02
N ILE A 57 -20.23 -1.65 -14.34
CA ILE A 57 -20.55 -0.76 -15.48
C ILE A 57 -20.02 -1.32 -16.81
N VAL A 58 -18.78 -1.83 -16.84
CA VAL A 58 -18.07 -2.15 -18.08
C VAL A 58 -18.19 -3.63 -18.43
N PHE A 59 -18.22 -4.50 -17.42
CA PHE A 59 -18.11 -5.95 -17.62
C PHE A 59 -19.42 -6.71 -17.41
N ASN A 60 -20.55 -6.00 -17.27
CA ASN A 60 -21.85 -6.59 -16.88
C ASN A 60 -21.68 -7.59 -15.74
N GLY A 61 -20.84 -7.22 -14.78
CA GLY A 61 -20.39 -8.08 -13.70
C GLY A 61 -21.53 -8.53 -12.80
N HIS A 62 -21.20 -9.33 -11.79
CA HIS A 62 -22.18 -9.83 -10.84
C HIS A 62 -23.06 -8.69 -10.30
N PRO A 63 -24.39 -8.88 -10.15
CA PRO A 63 -25.29 -7.83 -9.65
C PRO A 63 -24.97 -7.38 -8.22
N PHE A 64 -24.07 -8.10 -7.54
CA PHE A 64 -23.63 -7.82 -6.19
C PHE A 64 -22.12 -7.60 -6.14
N VAL A 65 -21.71 -6.71 -5.24
CA VAL A 65 -20.29 -6.53 -4.87
C VAL A 65 -19.72 -7.86 -4.38
N ARG A 66 -18.51 -8.20 -4.85
CA ARG A 66 -17.79 -9.42 -4.46
C ARG A 66 -17.31 -9.36 -3.01
N ASP A 67 -17.08 -10.53 -2.44
CA ASP A 67 -16.79 -10.72 -1.01
C ASP A 67 -15.40 -10.22 -0.58
N SER A 68 -14.48 -10.01 -1.53
CA SER A 68 -13.13 -9.45 -1.31
C SER A 68 -12.66 -8.67 -2.54
N MET A 69 -11.67 -7.77 -2.36
CA MET A 69 -10.95 -7.12 -3.46
C MET A 69 -10.24 -8.15 -4.33
N SER A 70 -9.64 -9.17 -3.70
CA SER A 70 -8.95 -10.23 -4.41
C SER A 70 -9.88 -11.11 -5.25
N ALA A 71 -11.18 -11.17 -4.96
CA ALA A 71 -12.15 -11.94 -5.74
C ALA A 71 -12.34 -11.37 -7.16
N TYR A 72 -11.99 -10.11 -7.40
CA TYR A 72 -11.97 -9.51 -8.74
C TYR A 72 -10.92 -10.13 -9.67
N TYR A 73 -10.01 -10.96 -9.14
CA TYR A 73 -9.13 -11.80 -9.96
C TYR A 73 -9.91 -12.70 -10.93
N TYR A 74 -11.10 -13.15 -10.55
CA TYR A 74 -11.96 -14.01 -11.37
C TYR A 74 -13.06 -13.24 -12.11
N SER A 75 -12.81 -11.96 -12.41
CA SER A 75 -13.76 -11.07 -13.09
C SER A 75 -13.11 -10.35 -14.27
N GLY A 76 -13.89 -9.55 -15.01
CA GLY A 76 -13.35 -8.65 -16.04
C GLY A 76 -12.32 -7.65 -15.51
N MET A 77 -12.32 -7.40 -14.19
CA MET A 77 -11.35 -6.51 -13.53
C MET A 77 -10.01 -7.17 -13.16
N ARG A 78 -9.76 -8.41 -13.59
CA ARG A 78 -8.51 -9.14 -13.27
C ARG A 78 -7.27 -8.32 -13.59
N GLU A 79 -7.17 -7.81 -14.80
CA GLU A 79 -5.97 -7.11 -15.27
C GLU A 79 -5.72 -5.81 -14.50
N PHE A 80 -6.79 -5.12 -14.07
CA PHE A 80 -6.68 -3.94 -13.21
C PHE A 80 -6.20 -4.31 -11.80
N PHE A 81 -6.77 -5.36 -11.21
CA PHE A 81 -6.34 -5.84 -9.89
C PHE A 81 -4.87 -6.29 -9.92
N VAL A 82 -4.52 -7.19 -10.85
CA VAL A 82 -3.17 -7.74 -10.99
C VAL A 82 -2.17 -6.64 -11.33
N GLY A 83 -2.46 -5.80 -12.32
CA GLY A 83 -1.57 -4.71 -12.74
C GLY A 83 -1.33 -3.68 -11.63
N ALA A 84 -2.37 -3.28 -10.89
CA ALA A 84 -2.24 -2.34 -9.79
C ALA A 84 -1.37 -2.88 -8.65
N ILE A 85 -1.61 -4.13 -8.22
CA ILE A 85 -0.85 -4.76 -7.14
C ILE A 85 0.59 -5.07 -7.59
N PHE A 86 0.78 -5.59 -8.81
CA PHE A 86 2.10 -5.91 -9.33
C PHE A 86 2.96 -4.65 -9.54
N GLY A 87 2.38 -3.59 -10.12
CA GLY A 87 3.04 -2.30 -10.30
C GLY A 87 3.39 -1.62 -8.97
N SER A 88 2.46 -1.66 -8.00
CA SER A 88 2.73 -1.18 -6.63
C SER A 88 3.85 -1.99 -5.97
N GLY A 89 3.86 -3.31 -6.17
CA GLY A 89 4.90 -4.20 -5.65
C GLY A 89 6.29 -3.89 -6.22
N ALA A 90 6.39 -3.66 -7.53
CA ALA A 90 7.64 -3.29 -8.18
C ALA A 90 8.22 -1.98 -7.63
N PHE A 91 7.36 -0.98 -7.39
CA PHE A 91 7.78 0.27 -6.78
C PHE A 91 8.20 0.09 -5.32
N LEU A 92 7.45 -0.70 -4.52
CA LEU A 92 7.79 -0.98 -3.13
C LEU A 92 9.12 -1.74 -3.00
N LEU A 93 9.48 -2.60 -3.95
CA LEU A 93 10.79 -3.24 -4.00
C LEU A 93 11.92 -2.25 -4.30
N ALA A 94 11.68 -1.30 -5.21
CA ALA A 94 12.66 -0.27 -5.55
C ALA A 94 12.77 0.84 -4.49
N TYR A 95 11.77 0.96 -3.63
CA TYR A 95 11.67 2.02 -2.64
C TYR A 95 12.77 1.91 -1.59
N LYS A 96 13.68 2.90 -1.58
CA LYS A 96 14.81 2.98 -0.64
C LYS A 96 15.70 1.74 -0.64
N VAL A 97 15.78 1.01 -1.77
CA VAL A 97 16.53 -0.24 -1.90
C VAL A 97 18.01 -0.11 -1.53
N SER A 98 18.59 1.09 -1.73
CA SER A 98 19.98 1.42 -1.40
C SER A 98 20.24 1.71 0.08
N GLU A 99 19.20 1.76 0.92
CA GLU A 99 19.32 2.07 2.34
C GLU A 99 19.16 0.80 3.18
N VAL A 100 20.08 0.53 4.11
CA VAL A 100 19.94 -0.60 5.05
C VAL A 100 19.12 -0.14 6.26
N SER A 101 17.80 -0.06 6.08
CA SER A 101 16.87 0.38 7.12
C SER A 101 15.68 -0.57 7.27
N LEU A 102 15.00 -0.48 8.42
CA LEU A 102 13.70 -1.13 8.60
C LEU A 102 12.67 -0.70 7.56
N ASP A 103 12.69 0.57 7.14
CA ASP A 103 11.80 1.08 6.10
C ASP A 103 12.02 0.33 4.79
N ASN A 104 13.28 0.14 4.37
CA ASN A 104 13.61 -0.63 3.18
C ASN A 104 13.21 -2.09 3.33
N THR A 105 13.54 -2.73 4.46
CA THR A 105 13.21 -4.15 4.69
C THR A 105 11.70 -4.40 4.66
N ALA A 106 10.92 -3.54 5.32
CA ALA A 106 9.47 -3.64 5.32
C ALA A 106 8.89 -3.36 3.92
N SER A 107 9.45 -2.40 3.18
CA SER A 107 9.01 -2.09 1.81
C SER A 107 9.32 -3.22 0.83
N ILE A 108 10.52 -3.81 0.89
CA ILE A 108 10.91 -4.97 0.09
C ILE A 108 9.99 -6.16 0.40
N GLY A 109 9.75 -6.43 1.69
CA GLY A 109 8.82 -7.47 2.13
C GLY A 109 7.41 -7.25 1.59
N ALA A 110 6.90 -6.02 1.66
CA ALA A 110 5.62 -5.65 1.09
C ALA A 110 5.60 -5.84 -0.44
N GLY A 111 6.64 -5.39 -1.14
CA GLY A 111 6.71 -5.51 -2.60
C GLY A 111 6.73 -6.96 -3.08
N PHE A 112 7.48 -7.83 -2.39
CA PHE A 112 7.47 -9.26 -2.67
C PHE A 112 6.11 -9.90 -2.37
N CYS A 113 5.48 -9.56 -1.24
CA CYS A 113 4.13 -10.02 -0.93
C CYS A 113 3.12 -9.58 -1.99
N ALA A 114 3.19 -8.33 -2.48
CA ALA A 114 2.33 -7.84 -3.56
C ALA A 114 2.49 -8.66 -4.85
N TRP A 115 3.73 -8.98 -5.25
CA TRP A 115 3.95 -9.87 -6.40
C TRP A 115 3.34 -11.25 -6.21
N LEU A 116 3.47 -11.85 -5.02
CA LEU A 116 2.81 -13.12 -4.72
C LEU A 116 1.28 -13.00 -4.80
N ILE A 117 0.67 -11.93 -4.27
CA ILE A 117 -0.78 -11.69 -4.38
C ILE A 117 -1.23 -11.61 -5.85
N ALA A 118 -0.44 -10.95 -6.70
CA ALA A 118 -0.73 -10.78 -8.11
C ALA A 118 -0.55 -12.08 -8.93
N MET A 119 0.46 -12.88 -8.60
CA MET A 119 0.79 -14.12 -9.33
C MET A 119 -0.07 -15.31 -8.89
N PHE A 120 -0.44 -15.39 -7.61
CA PHE A 120 -1.20 -16.50 -7.04
C PHE A 120 -2.65 -16.07 -6.81
N PRO A 121 -3.63 -16.58 -7.58
CA PRO A 121 -5.04 -16.24 -7.40
C PRO A 121 -5.58 -16.54 -6.00
N THR A 122 -6.60 -15.78 -5.58
CA THR A 122 -7.37 -16.07 -4.37
C THR A 122 -8.24 -17.34 -4.53
N GLY A 123 -9.00 -17.69 -3.48
CA GLY A 123 -9.93 -18.82 -3.53
C GLY A 123 -10.97 -18.67 -4.64
N LEU A 124 -11.30 -19.79 -5.30
CA LEU A 124 -12.34 -19.81 -6.33
C LEU A 124 -13.69 -19.32 -5.77
N PRO A 125 -14.49 -18.61 -6.60
CA PRO A 125 -15.84 -18.20 -6.21
C PRO A 125 -16.70 -19.41 -5.76
N PRO A 126 -17.53 -19.26 -4.72
CA PRO A 126 -18.41 -20.34 -4.28
C PRO A 126 -19.40 -20.76 -5.39
N LEU A 127 -19.53 -22.06 -5.65
CA LEU A 127 -20.53 -22.60 -6.58
C LEU A 127 -21.98 -22.52 -6.05
N LYS A 128 -22.21 -21.78 -4.97
CA LYS A 128 -23.50 -21.69 -4.28
C LYS A 128 -24.40 -20.56 -4.81
N GLU A 129 -23.89 -19.73 -5.72
CA GLU A 129 -24.67 -18.67 -6.35
C GLU A 129 -25.61 -19.24 -7.43
N HIS A 130 -26.82 -18.69 -7.55
CA HIS A 130 -27.83 -19.10 -8.52
C HIS A 130 -28.17 -17.95 -9.49
N PRO A 131 -28.08 -18.14 -10.81
CA PRO A 131 -27.59 -19.34 -11.49
C PRO A 131 -26.10 -19.57 -11.23
N LYS A 132 -25.67 -20.84 -11.24
CA LYS A 132 -24.26 -21.19 -11.00
C LYS A 132 -23.38 -20.54 -12.05
N PRO A 133 -22.45 -19.65 -11.68
CA PRO A 133 -21.50 -19.13 -12.64
C PRO A 133 -20.64 -20.28 -13.17
N PRO A 134 -20.26 -20.27 -14.47
CA PRO A 134 -19.30 -21.23 -15.00
C PRO A 134 -18.00 -21.11 -14.20
N ARG A 135 -17.38 -22.25 -13.89
CA ARG A 135 -16.12 -22.25 -13.14
C ARG A 135 -15.05 -21.53 -13.97
N PRO A 136 -14.36 -20.52 -13.42
CA PRO A 136 -13.30 -19.86 -14.16
C PRO A 136 -12.20 -20.87 -14.50
N PRO A 137 -11.54 -20.74 -15.67
CA PRO A 137 -10.43 -21.61 -16.03
C PRO A 137 -9.31 -21.47 -14.99
N LEU A 138 -8.68 -22.59 -14.67
CA LEU A 138 -7.53 -22.60 -13.77
C LEU A 138 -6.33 -21.99 -14.47
N ASN A 139 -5.49 -21.29 -13.71
CA ASN A 139 -4.22 -20.83 -14.24
C ASN A 139 -3.14 -21.93 -14.11
N PRO A 140 -2.01 -21.81 -14.83
CA PRO A 140 -0.96 -22.84 -14.81
C PRO A 140 -0.42 -23.17 -13.41
N LEU A 141 -0.40 -22.20 -12.48
CA LEU A 141 0.03 -22.44 -11.10
C LEU A 141 -0.99 -23.27 -10.32
N GLN A 142 -2.28 -23.04 -10.53
CA GLN A 142 -3.35 -23.83 -9.91
C GLN A 142 -3.35 -25.27 -10.42
N ASP A 143 -2.99 -25.49 -11.68
CA ASP A 143 -2.82 -26.83 -12.25
C ASP A 143 -1.54 -27.51 -11.74
N LEU A 144 -0.44 -26.75 -11.59
CA LEU A 144 0.86 -27.30 -11.21
C LEU A 144 0.94 -27.68 -9.73
N ILE A 145 0.54 -26.78 -8.83
CA ILE A 145 0.70 -26.97 -7.37
C ILE A 145 -0.63 -27.11 -6.62
N GLY A 146 -1.76 -26.99 -7.33
CA GLY A 146 -3.09 -27.18 -6.76
C GLY A 146 -3.73 -25.89 -6.22
N VAL A 147 -5.05 -25.78 -6.39
CA VAL A 147 -5.86 -24.63 -5.98
C VAL A 147 -5.70 -24.27 -4.50
N SER A 148 -5.62 -25.28 -3.62
CA SER A 148 -5.49 -25.06 -2.16
C SER A 148 -4.17 -24.40 -1.77
N TRP A 149 -3.06 -24.83 -2.40
CA TRP A 149 -1.74 -24.25 -2.15
C TRP A 149 -1.65 -22.83 -2.69
N VAL A 150 -2.11 -22.60 -3.91
CA VAL A 150 -2.16 -21.26 -4.51
C VAL A 150 -2.96 -20.30 -3.63
N LYS A 151 -4.15 -20.72 -3.18
CA LYS A 151 -4.98 -19.95 -2.26
C LYS A 151 -4.25 -19.66 -0.94
N GLY A 152 -3.55 -20.64 -0.38
CA GLY A 152 -2.77 -20.48 0.85
C GLY A 152 -1.64 -19.46 0.70
N ILE A 153 -0.89 -19.51 -0.40
CA ILE A 153 0.15 -18.53 -0.73
C ILE A 153 -0.45 -17.13 -0.84
N HIS A 154 -1.58 -16.98 -1.54
CA HIS A 154 -2.25 -15.69 -1.67
C HIS A 154 -2.64 -15.09 -0.31
N TYR A 155 -3.25 -15.88 0.58
CA TYR A 155 -3.64 -15.39 1.90
C TYR A 155 -2.44 -15.10 2.81
N GLY A 156 -1.41 -15.95 2.79
CA GLY A 156 -0.17 -15.70 3.52
C GLY A 156 0.51 -14.42 3.06
N ALA A 157 0.61 -14.23 1.74
CA ALA A 157 1.16 -13.01 1.15
C ALA A 157 0.30 -11.78 1.47
N SER A 158 -1.04 -11.89 1.47
CA SER A 158 -1.94 -10.79 1.84
C SER A 158 -1.75 -10.35 3.30
N ALA A 159 -1.63 -11.31 4.22
CA ALA A 159 -1.34 -11.01 5.62
C ALA A 159 0.03 -10.36 5.79
N GLY A 160 1.08 -10.93 5.15
CA GLY A 160 2.42 -10.36 5.15
C GLY A 160 2.47 -8.94 4.58
N PHE A 161 1.74 -8.70 3.49
CA PHE A 161 1.62 -7.38 2.86
C PHE A 161 1.05 -6.36 3.83
N ILE A 162 -0.12 -6.63 4.43
CA ILE A 162 -0.76 -5.70 5.38
C ILE A 162 0.17 -5.43 6.58
N ILE A 163 0.84 -6.45 7.11
CA ILE A 163 1.78 -6.30 8.23
C ILE A 163 2.94 -5.38 7.83
N CYS A 164 3.60 -5.64 6.70
CA CYS A 164 4.70 -4.81 6.23
C CYS A 164 4.27 -3.35 6.00
N LEU A 165 3.10 -3.15 5.38
CA LEU A 165 2.55 -1.81 5.15
C LEU A 165 2.19 -1.08 6.45
N ALA A 166 1.67 -1.79 7.46
CA ALA A 166 1.38 -1.23 8.78
C ALA A 166 2.67 -0.82 9.50
N VAL A 167 3.74 -1.63 9.41
CA VAL A 167 5.07 -1.27 9.93
C VAL A 167 5.57 0.01 9.28
N VAL A 168 5.48 0.13 7.95
CA VAL A 168 5.86 1.36 7.23
C VAL A 168 5.07 2.57 7.74
N ALA A 169 3.76 2.45 7.94
CA ALA A 169 2.94 3.54 8.48
C ALA A 169 3.36 3.93 9.91
N VAL A 170 3.71 2.98 10.78
CA VAL A 170 4.25 3.28 12.11
C VAL A 170 5.57 4.04 12.02
N LEU A 171 6.47 3.63 11.13
CA LEU A 171 7.76 4.29 10.89
C LEU A 171 7.59 5.72 10.33
N PHE A 172 6.58 5.96 9.49
CA PHE A 172 6.23 7.32 9.06
C PHE A 172 5.84 8.19 10.25
N GLY A 173 4.96 7.70 11.12
CA GLY A 173 4.53 8.46 12.30
C GLY A 173 5.69 8.77 13.26
N TYR A 174 6.62 7.83 13.44
CA TYR A 174 7.82 8.06 14.26
C TYR A 174 8.71 9.17 13.68
N ARG A 175 8.94 9.17 12.36
CA ARG A 175 9.77 10.17 11.69
C ARG A 175 9.14 11.55 11.71
N GLU A 176 7.88 11.63 11.29
CA GLU A 176 7.13 12.89 11.26
C GLU A 176 7.04 13.53 12.65
N GLY A 177 6.87 12.73 13.69
CA GLY A 177 6.81 13.21 15.07
C GLY A 177 8.12 13.76 15.63
N LYS A 178 9.26 13.52 14.96
CA LYS A 178 10.59 13.99 15.36
C LYS A 178 11.08 15.21 14.57
N LEU A 179 10.37 15.60 13.51
CA LEU A 179 10.75 16.76 12.74
C LEU A 179 10.61 18.05 13.57
N PRO A 180 11.46 19.07 13.35
CA PRO A 180 11.27 20.38 13.94
C PRO A 180 9.96 21.00 13.44
N ALA A 181 9.26 21.73 14.32
CA ALA A 181 8.04 22.42 13.95
C ALA A 181 8.35 23.60 13.02
N VAL A 182 7.57 23.73 11.94
CA VAL A 182 7.63 24.85 11.00
C VAL A 182 6.31 25.63 11.11
N PRO A 183 6.31 26.95 11.38
CA PRO A 183 5.08 27.72 11.64
C PRO A 183 4.00 27.64 10.55
N GLU A 184 4.41 27.50 9.28
CA GLU A 184 3.52 27.46 8.12
C GLU A 184 2.93 26.07 7.82
N LYS A 185 3.36 25.02 8.54
CA LYS A 185 2.94 23.63 8.30
C LYS A 185 2.24 23.03 9.51
N LEU A 186 1.47 21.97 9.28
CA LEU A 186 0.85 21.21 10.36
C LEU A 186 1.92 20.68 11.32
N PRO A 187 1.65 20.67 12.64
CA PRO A 187 2.67 20.36 13.62
C PRO A 187 3.08 18.87 13.57
N PRO A 188 4.34 18.53 13.92
CA PRO A 188 4.86 17.14 13.95
C PRO A 188 3.94 16.15 14.67
N ARG A 189 3.30 16.60 15.77
CA ARG A 189 2.35 15.79 16.55
C ARG A 189 1.14 15.33 15.72
N PHE A 190 0.65 16.16 14.80
CA PHE A 190 -0.50 15.83 13.96
C PHE A 190 -0.13 14.70 13.01
N TRP A 191 0.98 14.85 12.28
CA TRP A 191 1.45 13.84 11.31
C TRP A 191 1.79 12.52 11.98
N ARG A 192 2.42 12.54 13.16
CA ARG A 192 2.63 11.34 13.97
C ARG A 192 1.32 10.62 14.26
N THR A 193 0.35 11.34 14.81
CA THR A 193 -0.96 10.76 15.16
C THR A 193 -1.66 10.24 13.91
N PHE A 194 -1.65 10.99 12.81
CA PHE A 194 -2.29 10.60 11.56
C PHE A 194 -1.79 9.24 11.04
N HIS A 195 -0.47 9.07 10.92
CA HIS A 195 0.10 7.81 10.43
C HIS A 195 -0.13 6.64 11.40
N TRP A 196 -0.08 6.89 12.71
CA TRP A 196 -0.39 5.87 13.70
C TRP A 196 -1.87 5.49 13.71
N THR A 197 -2.79 6.43 13.52
CA THR A 197 -4.21 6.14 13.32
C THR A 197 -4.43 5.27 12.09
N CYS A 198 -3.72 5.53 10.99
CA CYS A 198 -3.77 4.67 9.81
C CYS A 198 -3.28 3.24 10.13
N ALA A 199 -2.15 3.10 10.83
CA ALA A 199 -1.63 1.80 11.22
C ALA A 199 -2.60 1.03 12.16
N VAL A 200 -3.22 1.72 13.11
CA VAL A 200 -4.25 1.14 13.99
C VAL A 200 -5.47 0.70 13.17
N ALA A 201 -5.93 1.51 12.22
CA ALA A 201 -7.06 1.15 11.35
C ALA A 201 -6.76 -0.11 10.53
N MET A 202 -5.54 -0.25 10.01
CA MET A 202 -5.10 -1.48 9.34
C MET A 202 -5.11 -2.68 10.29
N GLY A 203 -4.63 -2.52 11.52
CA GLY A 203 -4.67 -3.58 12.54
C GLY A 203 -6.10 -4.01 12.87
N LEU A 204 -7.02 -3.07 13.01
CA LEU A 204 -8.44 -3.34 13.25
C LEU A 204 -9.11 -4.03 12.05
N GLY A 205 -8.81 -3.59 10.82
CA GLY A 205 -9.29 -4.22 9.60
C GLY A 205 -8.79 -5.67 9.46
N ALA A 206 -7.50 -5.92 9.71
CA ALA A 206 -6.93 -7.26 9.71
C ALA A 206 -7.52 -8.15 10.81
N ALA A 207 -7.69 -7.62 12.03
CA ALA A 207 -8.34 -8.35 13.12
C ALA A 207 -9.79 -8.70 12.78
N TRP A 208 -10.53 -7.78 12.17
CA TRP A 208 -11.89 -8.02 11.70
C TRP A 208 -11.95 -9.16 10.67
N ILE A 209 -11.06 -9.16 9.67
CA ILE A 209 -10.97 -10.26 8.68
C ILE A 209 -10.69 -11.58 9.39
N LEU A 210 -9.74 -11.60 10.33
CA LEU A 210 -9.35 -12.82 11.03
C LEU A 210 -10.50 -13.37 11.88
N ILE A 211 -11.14 -12.51 12.70
CA ILE A 211 -12.24 -12.91 13.58
C ILE A 211 -13.41 -13.44 12.77
N THR A 212 -13.80 -12.74 11.71
CA THR A 212 -14.95 -13.14 10.88
C THR A 212 -14.67 -14.41 10.08
N SER A 213 -13.42 -14.61 9.64
CA SER A 213 -12.99 -15.84 8.95
C SER A 213 -12.97 -17.04 9.88
N VAL A 214 -12.47 -16.91 11.12
CA VAL A 214 -12.41 -18.01 12.10
C VAL A 214 -13.78 -18.37 12.64
N ALA A 215 -14.60 -17.35 12.97
CA ALA A 215 -15.93 -17.56 13.52
C ALA A 215 -16.95 -18.08 12.50
N SER A 216 -16.63 -18.03 11.20
CA SER A 216 -17.54 -18.42 10.10
C SER A 216 -18.92 -17.75 10.17
N SER A 217 -19.01 -16.59 10.83
CA SER A 217 -20.26 -15.92 11.20
C SER A 217 -20.37 -14.49 10.68
N GLY A 218 -19.34 -14.01 9.97
CA GLY A 218 -19.35 -12.69 9.36
C GLY A 218 -20.27 -12.61 8.13
N PRO A 219 -20.85 -11.42 7.84
CA PRO A 219 -21.44 -11.16 6.54
C PRO A 219 -20.46 -11.43 5.38
N ARG A 220 -20.97 -11.74 4.19
CA ARG A 220 -20.15 -12.03 3.01
C ARG A 220 -19.15 -10.92 2.63
N TRP A 221 -19.48 -9.67 2.95
CA TRP A 221 -18.64 -8.49 2.70
C TRP A 221 -17.61 -8.21 3.80
N SER A 222 -17.51 -9.04 4.85
CA SER A 222 -16.58 -8.81 5.96
C SER A 222 -15.13 -8.70 5.51
N THR A 223 -14.70 -9.58 4.60
CA THR A 223 -13.33 -9.55 4.06
C THR A 223 -13.10 -8.30 3.24
N LEU A 224 -14.01 -7.98 2.32
CA LEU A 224 -13.95 -6.74 1.53
C LEU A 224 -13.83 -5.50 2.41
N LEU A 225 -14.67 -5.37 3.45
CA LEU A 225 -14.64 -4.19 4.32
C LEU A 225 -13.28 -4.05 5.02
N GLY A 226 -12.74 -5.15 5.56
CA GLY A 226 -11.44 -5.13 6.21
C GLY A 226 -10.31 -4.80 5.24
N GLU A 227 -10.31 -5.40 4.04
CA GLU A 227 -9.33 -5.09 3.00
C GLU A 227 -9.41 -3.62 2.60
N TRP A 228 -10.63 -3.09 2.43
CA TRP A 228 -10.86 -1.71 2.03
C TRP A 228 -10.35 -0.70 3.06
N ILE A 229 -10.62 -0.95 4.35
CA ILE A 229 -10.09 -0.17 5.47
C ILE A 229 -8.55 -0.20 5.46
N CYS A 230 -7.96 -1.39 5.34
CA CYS A 230 -6.50 -1.56 5.29
C CYS A 230 -5.88 -0.81 4.11
N THR A 231 -6.44 -0.98 2.92
CA THR A 231 -5.96 -0.38 1.68
C THR A 231 -6.04 1.14 1.74
N TRP A 232 -7.16 1.73 2.17
CA TRP A 232 -7.30 3.17 2.27
C TRP A 232 -6.46 3.78 3.39
N ALA A 233 -6.42 3.16 4.57
CA ALA A 233 -5.58 3.63 5.66
C ALA A 233 -4.10 3.67 5.23
N TRP A 234 -3.62 2.62 4.59
CA TRP A 234 -2.27 2.62 4.03
C TRP A 234 -2.09 3.65 2.93
N ALA A 235 -2.98 3.70 1.94
CA ALA A 235 -2.84 4.58 0.78
C ALA A 235 -2.83 6.05 1.19
N LEU A 236 -3.66 6.45 2.15
CA LEU A 236 -3.66 7.81 2.70
C LEU A 236 -2.38 8.12 3.49
N SER A 237 -1.93 7.18 4.34
CA SER A 237 -0.65 7.30 5.04
C SER A 237 0.52 7.46 4.05
N TRP A 238 0.52 6.68 2.98
CA TRP A 238 1.54 6.71 1.93
C TRP A 238 1.51 7.98 1.10
N LEU A 239 0.32 8.35 0.61
CA LEU A 239 0.10 9.51 -0.27
C LEU A 239 0.46 10.80 0.46
N LEU A 240 0.00 10.98 1.69
CA LEU A 240 0.22 12.21 2.44
C LEU A 240 1.66 12.32 2.97
N LYS A 241 2.36 11.20 3.21
CA LYS A 241 3.81 11.23 3.42
C LYS A 241 4.56 11.68 2.15
N GLY A 242 4.02 11.40 0.96
CA GLY A 242 4.56 11.83 -0.33
C GLY A 242 4.10 13.22 -0.79
N ALA A 243 3.11 13.82 -0.13
CA ALA A 243 2.48 15.08 -0.47
C ALA A 243 3.35 16.30 -0.09
N GLU A 244 4.61 16.29 -0.54
CA GLU A 244 5.49 17.44 -0.46
C GLU A 244 5.27 18.34 -1.68
N TRP A 245 4.12 19.02 -1.72
CA TRP A 245 3.69 19.80 -2.88
C TRP A 245 4.72 20.83 -3.32
N ASP A 246 5.41 21.46 -2.38
CA ASP A 246 6.47 22.43 -2.69
C ASP A 246 7.59 21.78 -3.52
N THR A 247 8.14 20.64 -3.05
CA THR A 247 9.19 19.88 -3.74
C THR A 247 8.70 19.32 -5.08
N LEU A 248 7.48 18.79 -5.10
CA LEU A 248 6.89 18.13 -6.26
C LEU A 248 6.65 19.11 -7.42
N PHE A 249 6.23 20.34 -7.10
CA PHE A 249 6.04 21.41 -8.08
C PHE A 249 7.26 22.36 -8.21
N GLY A 250 8.38 22.05 -7.56
CA GLY A 250 9.62 22.82 -7.66
C GLY A 250 9.55 24.23 -7.06
N ARG A 251 8.67 24.45 -6.08
CA ARG A 251 8.58 25.73 -5.37
C ARG A 251 9.76 25.85 -4.39
N PRO A 252 10.40 27.04 -4.29
CA PRO A 252 11.45 27.29 -3.31
C PRO A 252 10.94 27.04 -1.89
N VAL A 253 11.75 26.40 -1.03
CA VAL A 253 11.42 26.26 0.40
C VAL A 253 11.47 27.66 1.04
N PRO A 254 10.36 28.15 1.64
CA PRO A 254 10.37 29.44 2.35
C PRO A 254 11.41 29.42 3.48
N GLY A 255 12.24 30.46 3.56
CA GLY A 255 13.21 30.65 4.65
C GLY A 255 14.68 30.36 4.33
N ARG A 256 15.04 29.94 3.11
CA ARG A 256 16.47 29.77 2.72
C ARG A 256 17.12 31.01 2.08
N ARG A 257 16.43 32.14 2.04
CA ARG A 257 16.99 33.43 1.62
C ARG A 257 17.28 34.31 2.84
N SER A 258 18.47 34.18 3.43
CA SER A 258 19.19 35.25 4.16
C SER A 258 20.50 34.74 4.78
N GLY A 259 21.49 34.39 3.97
CA GLY A 259 22.80 33.98 4.51
C GLY A 259 23.98 34.05 3.55
N ALA A 260 23.80 34.62 2.36
CA ALA A 260 24.90 34.90 1.44
C ALA A 260 24.96 36.42 1.22
N SER A 261 25.65 37.09 2.15
CA SER A 261 26.28 38.39 1.96
C SER A 261 27.49 38.46 2.88
#